data_AF-A0A1H5AV67-F1
#
_entry.id   AF-A0A1H5AV67-F1
#
_cell.length_a   1.000
_cell.length_b   1.000
_cell.length_c   1.000
_cell.angle_alpha   90.00
_cell.angle_beta   90.00
_cell.angle_gamma   90.00
#
_symmetry.space_group_name_H-M   'P 1'
#
loop_
_entity.id
_entity.type
_entity.pdbx_description
1 polymer ?
#
loop_
_entity_poly.entity_id
_entity_poly.type
_entity_poly.pdbx_seq_one_letter_code
_entity_poly.pdbx_strand_id
1 'polypeptide(L)'
;MIRLLAITVAVLVVTGMAGSAYAACDNDTPSSNQQVTCKTNGGVDTTGIIGNPNVTGVGVEVQQGAKIVPQGTDAAAISVAGGGWIVGNLGVLQGNGVGGDGVDFTSPNGTLTVNNLGTIDGANGVLSFASGSTLFVNNESTISGTIRGIGSFGTTTVFNSGTISSAADAISISIVRNASQAETITNSGVISGGSSAISISTAGPTTITNVGRIDNGITPNASALAIAIGNDGTVNNKAGGTITGQTIGISIGGNGTGAGTVVNDGGIIGLNGDAIKITGVGTITNTGVILGINGNGLKVGGVGTLTNSGTITGFNGGGVIIGGDGIIKNSGTIKGGVQAGAIAIKGRATITNDANALISSGLNAIDVAGTSVSSITNFGRIDTSLAQSFRRANAIAVAGDANVTNKAGGTITGQNIGISVGGNVALTNETGATITGSLGVRAQTGSIINAGIISGSGDLGTGVFFSDSGTIANSGTIAGPGTQGTGVRINQLGNITTMPARPYQAISASSSATARSSMLAP
;
A
#
# COMPACT_ATOMS: atom_id res chain seq x y z
N MET A 1 -19.04 -27.53 -23.90
CA MET A 1 -18.56 -27.34 -22.52
C MET A 1 -19.58 -26.49 -21.78
N ILE A 2 -20.40 -27.10 -20.93
CA ILE A 2 -21.40 -26.41 -20.09
C ILE A 2 -20.65 -25.89 -18.86
N ARG A 3 -20.49 -24.57 -18.75
CA ARG A 3 -19.92 -23.93 -17.56
C ARG A 3 -20.98 -23.92 -16.46
N LEU A 4 -20.76 -24.71 -15.42
CA LEU A 4 -21.55 -24.73 -14.21
C LEU A 4 -21.33 -23.41 -13.46
N LEU A 5 -22.36 -22.56 -13.44
CA LEU A 5 -22.36 -21.30 -12.70
C LEU A 5 -22.56 -21.63 -11.22
N ALA A 6 -21.50 -21.54 -10.42
CA ALA A 6 -21.61 -21.65 -8.96
C ALA A 6 -22.32 -20.40 -8.43
N ILE A 7 -23.63 -20.52 -8.22
CA ILE A 7 -24.42 -19.53 -7.48
C ILE A 7 -24.06 -19.72 -6.00
N THR A 8 -23.23 -18.81 -5.48
CA THR A 8 -23.03 -18.68 -4.03
C THR A 8 -24.34 -18.17 -3.44
N VAL A 9 -25.18 -19.07 -2.95
CA VAL A 9 -26.35 -18.71 -2.16
C VAL A 9 -25.82 -18.17 -0.84
N ALA A 10 -25.84 -16.85 -0.68
CA ALA A 10 -25.73 -16.23 0.64
C ALA A 10 -26.94 -16.71 1.44
N VAL A 11 -26.75 -17.69 2.31
CA VAL A 11 -27.74 -18.03 3.32
C VAL A 11 -27.76 -16.85 4.27
N LEU A 12 -28.69 -15.92 4.03
CA LEU A 12 -29.06 -14.90 4.99
C LEU A 12 -29.77 -15.64 6.14
N VAL A 13 -29.00 -16.08 7.13
CA VAL A 13 -29.56 -16.49 8.42
C VAL A 13 -30.03 -15.20 9.07
N VAL A 14 -31.28 -14.80 8.78
CA VAL A 14 -32.00 -13.89 9.66
C VAL A 14 -32.33 -14.69 10.91
N THR A 15 -31.38 -14.79 11.85
CA THR A 15 -31.77 -15.04 13.24
C THR A 15 -32.56 -13.80 13.64
N GLY A 16 -33.88 -13.92 13.64
CA GLY A 16 -34.70 -12.94 14.35
C GLY A 16 -34.15 -12.86 15.76
N MET A 17 -33.51 -11.73 16.11
CA MET A 17 -33.05 -11.50 17.47
C MET A 17 -34.31 -11.41 18.32
N ALA A 18 -34.66 -12.51 18.98
CA ALA A 18 -35.53 -12.45 20.15
C ALA A 18 -34.95 -11.36 21.05
N GLY A 19 -35.78 -10.40 21.47
CA GLY A 19 -35.32 -9.27 22.29
C GLY A 19 -34.49 -9.79 23.46
N SER A 20 -33.27 -9.28 23.62
CA SER A 20 -32.39 -9.68 24.73
C SER A 20 -33.03 -9.26 26.06
N ALA A 21 -33.13 -10.19 27.00
CA ALA A 21 -33.63 -9.92 28.35
C ALA A 21 -32.45 -9.60 29.29
N TYR A 22 -32.69 -8.77 30.30
CA TYR A 22 -31.68 -8.50 31.32
C TYR A 22 -31.20 -9.80 31.98
N ALA A 23 -29.90 -9.90 32.20
CA ALA A 23 -29.28 -11.06 32.81
C ALA A 23 -29.30 -10.96 34.34
N ALA A 24 -29.34 -12.12 35.00
CA ALA A 24 -28.81 -12.28 36.35
C ALA A 24 -27.56 -13.16 36.29
N CYS A 25 -26.47 -12.67 36.85
CA CYS A 25 -25.25 -13.44 37.05
C CYS A 25 -25.32 -14.17 38.40
N ASP A 26 -24.68 -15.33 38.49
CA ASP A 26 -24.61 -16.10 39.73
C ASP A 26 -23.66 -15.48 40.77
N ASN A 27 -22.74 -14.61 40.35
CA ASN A 27 -21.90 -13.81 41.22
C ASN A 27 -21.33 -12.56 40.53
N ASP A 28 -21.62 -11.38 41.08
CA ASP A 28 -21.15 -10.09 40.54
C ASP A 28 -19.77 -9.69 41.10
N THR A 29 -19.30 -10.39 42.13
CA THR A 29 -17.97 -10.22 42.77
C THR A 29 -17.24 -11.57 42.91
N PRO A 30 -16.70 -12.13 41.81
CA PRO A 30 -16.08 -13.45 41.81
C PRO A 30 -14.80 -13.53 42.66
N SER A 31 -14.54 -14.73 43.17
CA SER A 31 -13.27 -15.12 43.80
C SER A 31 -12.34 -15.79 42.78
N SER A 32 -11.06 -15.98 43.12
CA SER A 32 -10.09 -16.55 42.19
C SER A 32 -10.48 -17.95 41.69
N ASN A 33 -10.27 -18.20 40.40
CA ASN A 33 -10.61 -19.45 39.69
C ASN A 33 -12.11 -19.77 39.63
N GLN A 34 -12.98 -18.78 39.90
CA GLN A 34 -14.42 -18.96 39.79
C GLN A 34 -14.91 -18.84 38.34
N GLN A 35 -15.96 -19.58 38.00
CA GLN A 35 -16.76 -19.36 36.80
C GLN A 35 -18.03 -18.61 37.19
N VAL A 36 -18.33 -17.53 36.47
CA VAL A 36 -19.55 -16.72 36.60
C VAL A 36 -20.42 -16.98 35.38
N THR A 37 -21.69 -17.32 35.58
CA THR A 37 -22.65 -17.56 34.50
C THR A 37 -23.81 -16.57 34.57
N CYS A 38 -24.09 -15.87 33.47
CA CYS A 38 -25.16 -14.89 33.36
C CYS A 38 -26.26 -15.39 32.42
N LYS A 39 -27.51 -15.49 32.92
CA LYS A 39 -28.66 -16.09 32.19
C LYS A 39 -29.87 -15.16 32.17
N THR A 40 -30.80 -15.41 31.25
CA THR A 40 -32.02 -14.61 31.00
C THR A 40 -33.12 -14.67 32.07
N ASN A 41 -32.95 -15.45 33.15
CA ASN A 41 -34.05 -15.82 34.08
C ASN A 41 -33.88 -15.33 35.52
N GLY A 42 -33.24 -14.19 35.74
CA GLY A 42 -33.19 -13.56 37.07
C GLY A 42 -33.29 -12.04 36.96
N GLY A 43 -33.47 -11.36 38.09
CA GLY A 43 -33.62 -9.90 38.15
C GLY A 43 -32.53 -9.14 37.39
N VAL A 44 -32.82 -7.89 37.06
CA VAL A 44 -31.89 -7.02 36.31
C VAL A 44 -30.58 -6.89 37.09
N ASP A 45 -29.48 -7.46 36.56
CA ASP A 45 -28.14 -7.10 37.04
C ASP A 45 -27.86 -5.66 36.60
N THR A 46 -27.97 -4.76 37.57
CA THR A 46 -27.71 -3.33 37.44
C THR A 46 -26.33 -2.95 37.92
N THR A 47 -25.54 -3.88 38.44
CA THR A 47 -24.21 -3.61 39.02
C THR A 47 -23.10 -3.92 38.04
N GLY A 48 -23.33 -4.87 37.13
CA GLY A 48 -22.27 -5.42 36.29
C GLY A 48 -21.31 -6.30 37.09
N ILE A 49 -20.40 -6.99 36.39
CA ILE A 49 -19.42 -7.85 37.05
C ILE A 49 -18.18 -7.03 37.40
N ILE A 50 -17.82 -7.00 38.68
CA ILE A 50 -16.70 -6.22 39.20
C ILE A 50 -15.64 -7.17 39.76
N GLY A 51 -14.52 -7.27 39.05
CA GLY A 51 -13.34 -8.02 39.46
C GLY A 51 -12.47 -7.23 40.44
N ASN A 52 -12.05 -7.87 41.53
CA ASN A 52 -11.10 -7.31 42.48
C ASN A 52 -9.64 -7.47 41.97
N PRO A 53 -8.72 -6.52 42.23
CA PRO A 53 -7.30 -6.63 41.86
C PRO A 53 -6.60 -7.92 42.28
N ASN A 54 -7.03 -8.53 43.39
CA ASN A 54 -6.42 -9.76 43.94
C ASN A 54 -7.03 -11.05 43.38
N VAL A 55 -8.00 -10.95 42.46
CA VAL A 55 -8.74 -12.09 41.91
C VAL A 55 -8.19 -12.50 40.55
N THR A 56 -7.76 -13.75 40.43
CA THR A 56 -7.15 -14.29 39.22
C THR A 56 -7.88 -15.50 38.68
N GLY A 57 -7.75 -15.77 37.38
CA GLY A 57 -8.26 -17.01 36.78
C GLY A 57 -9.78 -17.09 36.66
N VAL A 58 -10.51 -15.96 36.67
CA VAL A 58 -11.97 -15.97 36.58
C VAL A 58 -12.44 -16.15 35.14
N GLY A 59 -13.43 -17.01 34.95
CA GLY A 59 -14.19 -17.09 33.71
C GLY A 59 -15.57 -16.46 33.88
N VAL A 60 -16.02 -15.72 32.86
CA VAL A 60 -17.36 -15.13 32.79
C VAL A 60 -18.03 -15.65 31.53
N GLU A 61 -19.21 -16.25 31.64
CA GLU A 61 -20.02 -16.73 30.52
C GLU A 61 -21.37 -16.01 30.48
N VAL A 62 -21.56 -15.16 29.46
CA VAL A 62 -22.85 -14.50 29.20
C VAL A 62 -23.60 -15.29 28.15
N GLN A 63 -24.74 -15.87 28.54
CA GLN A 63 -25.49 -16.78 27.67
C GLN A 63 -26.28 -16.05 26.58
N GLN A 64 -26.67 -16.80 25.56
CA GLN A 64 -27.50 -16.28 24.48
C GLN A 64 -28.80 -15.67 25.01
N GLY A 65 -29.12 -14.47 24.52
CA GLY A 65 -30.31 -13.71 24.93
C GLY A 65 -30.16 -12.94 26.24
N ALA A 66 -29.09 -13.18 27.02
CA ALA A 66 -28.80 -12.45 28.25
C ALA A 66 -28.20 -11.07 27.93
N LYS A 67 -28.57 -10.04 28.70
CA LYS A 67 -28.10 -8.66 28.54
C LYS A 67 -27.62 -8.07 29.86
N ILE A 68 -26.36 -7.64 29.92
CA ILE A 68 -25.79 -6.93 31.07
C ILE A 68 -25.71 -5.45 30.73
N VAL A 69 -26.35 -4.61 31.56
CA VAL A 69 -26.25 -3.15 31.49
C VAL A 69 -26.10 -2.60 32.91
N PRO A 70 -24.92 -2.08 33.27
CA PRO A 70 -24.72 -1.51 34.59
C PRO A 70 -25.49 -0.19 34.72
N GLN A 71 -26.02 0.07 35.90
CA GLN A 71 -26.57 1.35 36.30
C GLN A 71 -25.46 2.22 36.89
N GLY A 72 -25.41 3.47 36.46
CA GLY A 72 -24.36 4.41 36.84
C GLY A 72 -23.89 5.21 35.64
N THR A 73 -23.38 6.41 35.90
CA THR A 73 -22.67 7.19 34.89
C THR A 73 -21.31 6.55 34.65
N ASP A 74 -21.01 6.19 33.41
CA ASP A 74 -19.70 5.67 32.98
C ASP A 74 -19.34 4.30 33.57
N ALA A 75 -20.34 3.44 33.77
CA ALA A 75 -20.13 2.09 34.31
C ALA A 75 -19.89 1.06 33.18
N ALA A 76 -18.90 0.20 33.38
CA ALA A 76 -18.59 -0.89 32.46
C ALA A 76 -19.43 -2.15 32.75
N ALA A 77 -19.85 -2.89 31.73
CA ALA A 77 -20.68 -4.10 31.95
C ALA A 77 -19.87 -5.22 32.64
N ILE A 78 -18.59 -5.32 32.31
CA ILE A 78 -17.60 -6.13 33.03
C ILE A 78 -16.38 -5.25 33.29
N SER A 79 -16.00 -5.08 34.55
CA SER A 79 -14.76 -4.39 34.94
C SER A 79 -13.84 -5.38 35.66
N VAL A 80 -12.60 -5.52 35.19
CA VAL A 80 -11.66 -6.55 35.64
C VAL A 80 -10.32 -5.96 36.07
N ALA A 81 -9.88 -6.26 37.30
CA ALA A 81 -8.68 -5.66 37.89
C ALA A 81 -7.56 -6.65 38.26
N GLY A 82 -7.81 -7.97 38.26
CA GLY A 82 -6.79 -9.00 38.51
C GLY A 82 -6.39 -9.79 37.25
N GLY A 83 -5.39 -10.67 37.31
CA GLY A 83 -4.83 -11.33 36.13
C GLY A 83 -5.51 -12.64 35.70
N GLY A 84 -5.57 -12.91 34.39
CA GLY A 84 -5.97 -14.23 33.86
C GLY A 84 -7.47 -14.40 33.68
N TRP A 85 -8.17 -13.35 33.27
CA TRP A 85 -9.62 -13.38 33.07
C TRP A 85 -9.99 -13.87 31.66
N ILE A 86 -11.09 -14.62 31.58
CA ILE A 86 -11.68 -15.08 30.31
C ILE A 86 -13.14 -14.64 30.28
N VAL A 87 -13.51 -13.83 29.29
CA VAL A 87 -14.90 -13.39 29.06
C VAL A 87 -15.43 -14.08 27.81
N GLY A 88 -16.37 -15.00 27.97
CA GLY A 88 -17.17 -15.58 26.91
C GLY A 88 -18.52 -14.88 26.80
N ASN A 89 -18.82 -14.29 25.64
CA ASN A 89 -20.07 -13.57 25.41
C ASN A 89 -20.86 -14.17 24.24
N LEU A 90 -22.08 -14.66 24.51
CA LEU A 90 -23.10 -15.05 23.53
C LEU A 90 -24.30 -14.10 23.55
N GLY A 91 -24.33 -13.16 24.50
CA GLY A 91 -25.44 -12.24 24.76
C GLY A 91 -25.11 -10.80 24.38
N VAL A 92 -25.51 -9.85 25.22
CA VAL A 92 -25.24 -8.42 25.05
C VAL A 92 -24.52 -7.89 26.29
N LEU A 93 -23.32 -7.37 26.09
CA LEU A 93 -22.58 -6.56 27.08
C LEU A 93 -22.69 -5.11 26.65
N GLN A 94 -23.29 -4.25 27.48
CA GLN A 94 -23.48 -2.85 27.14
C GLN A 94 -23.01 -1.95 28.29
N GLY A 95 -21.93 -1.20 28.08
CA GLY A 95 -21.51 -0.13 28.99
C GLY A 95 -22.50 1.05 28.97
N ASN A 96 -22.53 1.82 30.05
CA ASN A 96 -23.46 2.95 30.21
C ASN A 96 -22.71 4.29 30.38
N GLY A 97 -23.23 5.36 29.79
CA GLY A 97 -22.60 6.69 29.82
C GLY A 97 -21.55 6.92 28.72
N VAL A 98 -20.84 8.04 28.81
CA VAL A 98 -19.82 8.45 27.83
C VAL A 98 -18.46 7.80 28.05
N GLY A 99 -18.24 7.19 29.22
CA GLY A 99 -17.04 6.45 29.59
C GLY A 99 -17.28 4.99 29.98
N GLY A 100 -18.52 4.50 29.94
CA GLY A 100 -18.84 3.12 30.33
C GLY A 100 -18.52 2.14 29.20
N ASP A 101 -17.55 1.27 29.42
CA ASP A 101 -17.10 0.30 28.42
C ASP A 101 -17.93 -0.99 28.44
N GLY A 102 -17.94 -1.74 27.34
CA GLY A 102 -18.53 -3.08 27.36
C GLY A 102 -17.74 -4.01 28.27
N VAL A 103 -16.42 -4.05 28.10
CA VAL A 103 -15.47 -4.75 28.97
C VAL A 103 -14.28 -3.84 29.26
N ASP A 104 -13.96 -3.62 30.52
CA ASP A 104 -12.83 -2.79 30.97
C ASP A 104 -11.82 -3.62 31.78
N PHE A 105 -10.52 -3.54 31.44
CA PHE A 105 -9.42 -4.21 32.13
C PHE A 105 -8.35 -3.25 32.64
N THR A 106 -8.17 -3.26 33.96
CA THR A 106 -7.29 -2.35 34.69
C THR A 106 -6.11 -3.04 35.38
N SER A 107 -5.92 -4.36 35.18
CA SER A 107 -4.87 -5.13 35.86
C SER A 107 -3.45 -4.92 35.25
N PRO A 108 -2.49 -4.31 35.98
CA PRO A 108 -1.11 -4.23 35.50
C PRO A 108 -0.49 -5.65 35.49
N ASN A 109 -0.04 -6.08 34.32
CA ASN A 109 0.58 -7.40 34.06
C ASN A 109 -0.38 -8.61 34.05
N GLY A 110 -1.70 -8.37 34.01
CA GLY A 110 -2.68 -9.43 33.84
C GLY A 110 -2.90 -9.82 32.37
N THR A 111 -3.45 -11.01 32.14
CA THR A 111 -4.01 -11.38 30.83
C THR A 111 -5.53 -11.29 30.86
N LEU A 112 -6.13 -10.69 29.83
CA LEU A 112 -7.56 -10.74 29.54
C LEU A 112 -7.75 -11.44 28.19
N THR A 113 -8.63 -12.45 28.16
CA THR A 113 -9.12 -13.08 26.93
C THR A 113 -10.61 -12.76 26.76
N VAL A 114 -11.01 -12.23 25.62
CA VAL A 114 -12.41 -11.97 25.27
C VAL A 114 -12.79 -12.81 24.07
N ASN A 115 -13.72 -13.75 24.26
CA ASN A 115 -14.32 -14.58 23.23
C ASN A 115 -15.74 -14.10 22.96
N ASN A 116 -15.93 -13.33 21.89
CA ASN A 116 -17.20 -12.68 21.59
C ASN A 116 -17.93 -13.34 20.41
N LEU A 117 -19.05 -13.99 20.70
CA LEU A 117 -20.04 -14.48 19.72
C LEU A 117 -21.35 -13.67 19.80
N GLY A 118 -21.48 -12.76 20.77
CA GLY A 118 -22.61 -11.86 20.97
C GLY A 118 -22.31 -10.41 20.57
N THR A 119 -22.96 -9.47 21.24
CA THR A 119 -22.72 -8.03 21.08
C THR A 119 -21.98 -7.48 22.30
N ILE A 120 -20.92 -6.71 22.07
CA ILE A 120 -20.28 -5.87 23.07
C ILE A 120 -20.37 -4.43 22.58
N ASP A 121 -20.94 -3.55 23.40
CA ASP A 121 -21.15 -2.14 23.08
C ASP A 121 -20.81 -1.25 24.28
N GLY A 122 -20.37 -0.03 24.03
CA GLY A 122 -20.01 0.91 25.09
C GLY A 122 -19.36 2.20 24.58
N ALA A 123 -18.81 2.99 25.51
CA ALA A 123 -17.89 4.08 25.18
C ALA A 123 -16.69 3.52 24.41
N ASN A 124 -16.04 2.51 24.98
CA ASN A 124 -15.25 1.55 24.23
C ASN A 124 -15.97 0.19 24.28
N GLY A 125 -15.93 -0.57 23.19
CA GLY A 125 -16.47 -1.94 23.22
C GLY A 125 -15.67 -2.80 24.19
N VAL A 126 -14.37 -2.91 23.95
CA VAL A 126 -13.40 -3.55 24.84
C VAL A 126 -12.26 -2.59 25.13
N LEU A 127 -11.83 -2.51 26.38
CA LEU A 127 -10.76 -1.63 26.82
C LEU A 127 -9.80 -2.34 27.77
N SER A 128 -8.51 -2.13 27.54
CA SER A 128 -7.45 -2.59 28.43
C SER A 128 -6.49 -1.43 28.73
N PHE A 129 -6.59 -0.86 29.93
CA PHE A 129 -5.88 0.35 30.35
C PHE A 129 -4.49 0.14 30.95
N ALA A 130 -4.18 -1.07 31.40
CA ALA A 130 -2.99 -1.27 32.22
C ALA A 130 -1.73 -1.52 31.37
N SER A 131 -0.73 -0.65 31.51
CA SER A 131 0.59 -0.87 30.90
C SER A 131 1.18 -2.19 31.41
N GLY A 132 1.59 -3.06 30.48
CA GLY A 132 2.12 -4.39 30.78
C GLY A 132 1.08 -5.53 30.74
N SER A 133 -0.20 -5.24 30.57
CA SER A 133 -1.22 -6.28 30.36
C SER A 133 -1.07 -6.99 29.01
N THR A 134 -1.70 -8.16 28.88
CA THR A 134 -1.92 -8.83 27.60
C THR A 134 -3.42 -8.97 27.33
N LEU A 135 -3.86 -8.53 26.16
CA LEU A 135 -5.22 -8.60 25.68
C LEU A 135 -5.30 -9.54 24.47
N PHE A 136 -6.12 -10.58 24.58
CA PHE A 136 -6.52 -11.45 23.48
C PHE A 136 -7.99 -11.23 23.19
N VAL A 137 -8.34 -10.88 21.95
CA VAL A 137 -9.74 -10.74 21.51
C VAL A 137 -9.99 -11.69 20.36
N ASN A 138 -10.93 -12.62 20.53
CA ASN A 138 -11.52 -13.40 19.45
C ASN A 138 -12.96 -12.91 19.23
N ASN A 139 -13.20 -12.17 18.15
CA ASN A 139 -14.50 -11.62 17.80
C ASN A 139 -15.10 -12.31 16.58
N GLU A 140 -16.21 -13.00 16.80
CA GLU A 140 -16.99 -13.68 15.75
C GLU A 140 -18.34 -13.00 15.49
N SER A 141 -18.67 -11.98 16.26
CA SER A 141 -19.91 -11.20 16.12
C SER A 141 -19.63 -9.70 16.26
N THR A 142 -20.28 -8.95 17.14
CA THR A 142 -20.22 -7.48 17.11
C THR A 142 -19.49 -6.91 18.32
N ILE A 143 -18.47 -6.09 18.08
CA ILE A 143 -17.88 -5.19 19.06
C ILE A 143 -18.01 -3.77 18.50
N SER A 144 -18.72 -2.90 19.20
CA SER A 144 -18.87 -1.48 18.84
C SER A 144 -18.47 -0.59 20.01
N GLY A 145 -18.03 0.63 19.69
CA GLY A 145 -17.99 1.67 20.70
C GLY A 145 -18.00 3.08 20.14
N THR A 146 -18.47 4.03 20.93
CA THR A 146 -18.58 5.42 20.50
C THR A 146 -17.21 6.11 20.39
N ILE A 147 -16.21 5.67 21.17
CA ILE A 147 -14.82 6.15 21.17
C ILE A 147 -13.89 5.14 20.50
N ARG A 148 -14.02 3.85 20.85
CA ARG A 148 -13.27 2.75 20.22
C ARG A 148 -14.06 1.45 20.20
N GLY A 149 -13.83 0.60 19.21
CA GLY A 149 -14.23 -0.80 19.32
C GLY A 149 -13.34 -1.54 20.33
N ILE A 150 -12.03 -1.43 20.16
CA ILE A 150 -10.99 -1.99 21.04
C ILE A 150 -9.96 -0.90 21.35
N GLY A 151 -9.73 -0.62 22.63
CA GLY A 151 -8.62 0.19 23.11
C GLY A 151 -7.64 -0.63 23.95
N SER A 152 -6.33 -0.45 23.76
CA SER A 152 -5.33 -1.16 24.54
C SER A 152 -4.05 -0.36 24.77
N PHE A 153 -3.50 -0.48 25.99
CA PHE A 153 -2.16 -0.03 26.37
C PHE A 153 -1.21 -1.21 26.67
N GLY A 154 -1.71 -2.44 26.55
CA GLY A 154 -0.97 -3.70 26.71
C GLY A 154 -0.61 -4.37 25.39
N THR A 155 -0.01 -5.55 25.45
CA THR A 155 0.20 -6.41 24.26
C THR A 155 -1.14 -6.89 23.76
N THR A 156 -1.40 -6.75 22.47
CA THR A 156 -2.72 -6.96 21.93
C THR A 156 -2.66 -7.92 20.75
N THR A 157 -3.49 -8.96 20.84
CA THR A 157 -3.77 -9.86 19.72
C THR A 157 -5.26 -9.83 19.45
N VAL A 158 -5.64 -9.51 18.22
CA VAL A 158 -7.04 -9.48 17.78
C VAL A 158 -7.24 -10.47 16.63
N PHE A 159 -8.21 -11.36 16.80
CA PHE A 159 -8.78 -12.19 15.74
C PHE A 159 -10.21 -11.73 15.51
N ASN A 160 -10.51 -11.26 14.29
CA ASN A 160 -11.84 -10.78 13.94
C ASN A 160 -12.38 -11.55 12.74
N SER A 161 -13.52 -12.22 12.90
CA SER A 161 -14.38 -12.72 11.82
C SER A 161 -15.75 -12.05 11.80
N GLY A 162 -16.10 -11.31 12.87
CA GLY A 162 -17.30 -10.50 12.96
C GLY A 162 -17.09 -9.04 12.54
N THR A 163 -17.79 -8.12 13.21
CA THR A 163 -17.67 -6.67 13.03
C THR A 163 -17.03 -6.02 14.26
N ILE A 164 -15.99 -5.24 14.04
CA ILE A 164 -15.46 -4.27 15.00
C ILE A 164 -15.69 -2.88 14.41
N SER A 165 -16.40 -2.02 15.12
CA SER A 165 -16.71 -0.68 14.63
C SER A 165 -16.60 0.39 15.69
N SER A 166 -16.52 1.63 15.24
CA SER A 166 -16.60 2.80 16.10
C SER A 166 -17.36 3.95 15.45
N ALA A 167 -17.65 5.01 16.21
CA ALA A 167 -18.31 6.20 15.68
C ALA A 167 -17.48 6.93 14.59
N ALA A 168 -18.12 7.92 13.96
CA ALA A 168 -17.64 8.68 12.79
C ALA A 168 -16.31 9.44 12.97
N ASP A 169 -15.95 9.79 14.20
CA ASP A 169 -14.69 10.49 14.51
C ASP A 169 -13.74 9.65 15.38
N ALA A 170 -14.08 8.38 15.58
CA ALA A 170 -13.43 7.47 16.50
C ALA A 170 -12.49 6.48 15.80
N ILE A 171 -11.69 5.76 16.60
CA ILE A 171 -10.75 4.75 16.10
C ILE A 171 -11.27 3.37 16.49
N SER A 172 -11.48 2.45 15.54
CA SER A 172 -12.04 1.14 15.88
C SER A 172 -11.09 0.27 16.69
N ILE A 173 -9.82 0.17 16.29
CA ILE A 173 -8.79 -0.49 17.10
C ILE A 173 -7.67 0.51 17.36
N SER A 174 -7.48 0.88 18.62
CA SER A 174 -6.43 1.81 19.05
C SER A 174 -5.51 1.13 20.04
N ILE A 175 -4.24 0.96 19.67
CA ILE A 175 -3.19 0.40 20.53
C ILE A 175 -2.12 1.47 20.72
N VAL A 176 -1.90 1.89 21.97
CA VAL A 176 -0.97 2.99 22.28
C VAL A 176 -0.07 2.56 23.43
N ARG A 177 1.23 2.36 23.16
CA ARG A 177 2.20 2.04 24.21
C ARG A 177 3.65 2.25 23.80
N ASN A 178 4.48 2.69 24.74
CA ASN A 178 5.93 2.81 24.55
C ASN A 178 6.66 1.49 24.86
N ALA A 179 6.25 0.38 24.23
CA ALA A 179 6.86 -0.94 24.44
C ALA A 179 7.30 -1.57 23.11
N SER A 180 8.35 -2.40 23.16
CA SER A 180 8.97 -3.08 22.01
C SER A 180 8.31 -4.41 21.62
N GLN A 181 7.22 -4.78 22.29
CA GLN A 181 6.51 -6.04 22.08
C GLN A 181 5.66 -5.99 20.81
N ALA A 182 5.47 -7.15 20.19
CA ALA A 182 4.78 -7.25 18.90
C ALA A 182 3.26 -7.16 19.06
N GLU A 183 2.59 -6.51 18.11
CA GLU A 183 1.13 -6.51 17.97
C GLU A 183 0.69 -7.37 16.80
N THR A 184 -0.42 -8.09 16.97
CA THR A 184 -1.00 -8.92 15.89
C THR A 184 -2.49 -8.66 15.73
N ILE A 185 -2.91 -8.31 14.51
CA ILE A 185 -4.32 -8.22 14.15
C ILE A 185 -4.58 -9.10 12.93
N THR A 186 -5.54 -10.01 13.03
CA THR A 186 -6.02 -10.83 11.92
C THR A 186 -7.50 -10.52 11.69
N ASN A 187 -7.83 -10.07 10.49
CA ASN A 187 -9.18 -9.72 10.09
C ASN A 187 -9.68 -10.58 8.93
N SER A 188 -10.82 -11.23 9.14
CA SER A 188 -11.62 -11.91 8.13
C SER A 188 -13.04 -11.37 8.03
N GLY A 189 -13.46 -10.55 9.00
CA GLY A 189 -14.74 -9.84 8.98
C GLY A 189 -14.59 -8.38 8.58
N VAL A 190 -15.22 -7.49 9.35
CA VAL A 190 -15.25 -6.04 9.13
C VAL A 190 -14.56 -5.32 10.28
N ILE A 191 -13.65 -4.40 9.96
CA ILE A 191 -13.15 -3.38 10.89
C ILE A 191 -13.43 -2.01 10.28
N SER A 192 -14.24 -1.17 10.95
CA SER A 192 -14.72 0.09 10.38
C SER A 192 -14.70 1.23 11.40
N GLY A 193 -13.77 2.17 11.27
CA GLY A 193 -13.60 3.26 12.24
C GLY A 193 -13.48 4.64 11.61
N GLY A 194 -14.23 5.62 12.14
CA GLY A 194 -14.34 6.96 11.60
C GLY A 194 -13.02 7.69 11.28
N SER A 195 -12.21 7.98 12.29
CA SER A 195 -10.88 8.60 12.13
C SER A 195 -9.82 7.57 11.70
N SER A 196 -9.90 6.35 12.22
CA SER A 196 -9.07 5.24 11.72
C SER A 196 -9.76 3.91 11.99
N ALA A 197 -9.66 2.96 11.06
CA ALA A 197 -10.07 1.59 11.37
C ALA A 197 -9.10 0.98 12.40
N ILE A 198 -7.80 1.14 12.15
CA ILE A 198 -6.73 0.66 13.01
C ILE A 198 -5.68 1.76 13.19
N SER A 199 -5.35 2.08 14.43
CA SER A 199 -4.25 2.99 14.78
C SER A 199 -3.37 2.37 15.87
N ILE A 200 -2.10 2.18 15.54
CA ILE A 200 -1.12 1.53 16.41
C ILE A 200 0.08 2.45 16.57
N SER A 201 0.30 2.93 17.79
CA SER A 201 1.46 3.73 18.16
C SER A 201 2.28 2.96 19.19
N THR A 202 3.13 2.05 18.69
CA THR A 202 3.97 1.17 19.50
C THR A 202 5.41 1.19 19.02
N ALA A 203 6.38 1.07 19.94
CA ALA A 203 7.80 0.94 19.57
C ALA A 203 8.12 -0.44 18.97
N GLY A 204 7.32 -1.46 19.28
CA GLY A 204 7.46 -2.82 18.78
C GLY A 204 6.88 -3.03 17.38
N PRO A 205 7.25 -4.14 16.71
CA PRO A 205 6.80 -4.45 15.36
C PRO A 205 5.30 -4.77 15.35
N THR A 206 4.60 -4.28 14.34
CA THR A 206 3.16 -4.53 14.15
C THR A 206 2.93 -5.47 12.97
N THR A 207 2.07 -6.48 13.11
CA THR A 207 1.61 -7.32 12.00
C THR A 207 0.09 -7.28 11.86
N ILE A 208 -0.39 -6.91 10.68
CA ILE A 208 -1.81 -6.92 10.32
C ILE A 208 -2.00 -7.86 9.14
N THR A 209 -2.91 -8.84 9.28
CA THR A 209 -3.31 -9.73 8.18
C THR A 209 -4.80 -9.54 7.91
N ASN A 210 -5.16 -9.27 6.65
CA ASN A 210 -6.52 -8.99 6.24
C ASN A 210 -6.95 -9.90 5.08
N VAL A 211 -8.05 -10.63 5.25
CA VAL A 211 -8.84 -11.28 4.17
C VAL A 211 -10.26 -10.68 4.09
N GLY A 212 -10.64 -9.81 5.04
CA GLY A 212 -11.94 -9.16 5.12
C GLY A 212 -11.92 -7.69 4.68
N ARG A 213 -12.79 -6.86 5.27
CA ARG A 213 -12.89 -5.42 5.00
C ARG A 213 -12.31 -4.60 6.14
N ILE A 214 -11.45 -3.63 5.81
CA ILE A 214 -10.93 -2.61 6.73
C ILE A 214 -11.17 -1.24 6.10
N ASP A 215 -11.97 -0.37 6.72
CA ASP A 215 -12.20 0.98 6.22
C ASP A 215 -12.57 2.01 7.29
N ASN A 216 -12.77 3.25 6.83
CA ASN A 216 -13.04 4.38 7.71
C ASN A 216 -14.52 4.64 8.01
N GLY A 217 -15.41 3.67 7.79
CA GLY A 217 -16.85 3.95 7.84
C GLY A 217 -17.30 4.97 6.78
N ILE A 218 -18.56 5.37 6.83
CA ILE A 218 -19.26 6.08 5.74
C ILE A 218 -19.10 7.61 5.83
N THR A 219 -18.51 8.15 6.91
CA THR A 219 -18.43 9.59 7.13
C THR A 219 -17.13 10.18 6.56
N PRO A 220 -17.19 11.14 5.63
CA PRO A 220 -16.00 11.76 5.07
C PRO A 220 -15.26 12.62 6.11
N ASN A 221 -14.26 12.04 6.78
CA ASN A 221 -13.29 12.79 7.58
C ASN A 221 -11.98 12.95 6.78
N ALA A 222 -11.51 14.20 6.65
CA ALA A 222 -10.36 14.58 5.82
C ALA A 222 -9.00 14.02 6.30
N SER A 223 -8.93 13.45 7.50
CA SER A 223 -7.70 12.84 8.04
C SER A 223 -7.80 11.33 8.22
N ALA A 224 -8.87 10.70 7.72
CA ALA A 224 -9.15 9.31 8.06
C ALA A 224 -8.28 8.29 7.29
N LEU A 225 -7.51 7.51 8.03
CA LEU A 225 -6.60 6.47 7.55
C LEU A 225 -7.23 5.09 7.81
N ALA A 226 -7.20 4.14 6.87
CA ALA A 226 -7.73 2.82 7.21
C ALA A 226 -6.81 2.14 8.24
N ILE A 227 -5.50 2.15 7.96
CA ILE A 227 -4.47 1.62 8.86
C ILE A 227 -3.39 2.67 9.08
N ALA A 228 -3.11 2.96 10.35
CA ALA A 228 -2.00 3.81 10.79
C ALA A 228 -1.08 3.03 11.74
N ILE A 229 0.20 2.91 11.37
CA ILE A 229 1.25 2.32 12.20
C ILE A 229 2.32 3.40 12.44
N GLY A 230 2.56 3.74 13.71
CA GLY A 230 3.43 4.85 14.10
C GLY A 230 4.91 4.61 13.80
N ASN A 231 5.37 3.36 13.96
CA ASN A 231 6.75 2.92 13.71
C ASN A 231 6.75 1.83 12.62
N ASP A 232 7.49 0.75 12.85
CA ASP A 232 7.68 -0.32 11.87
C ASP A 232 6.48 -1.27 11.83
N GLY A 233 6.11 -1.72 10.63
CA GLY A 233 4.93 -2.56 10.47
C GLY A 233 4.95 -3.44 9.23
N THR A 234 4.23 -4.55 9.32
CA THR A 234 3.91 -5.45 8.22
C THR A 234 2.39 -5.50 8.03
N VAL A 235 1.93 -5.25 6.80
CA VAL A 235 0.53 -5.42 6.41
C VAL A 235 0.42 -6.44 5.29
N ASN A 236 -0.32 -7.52 5.54
CA ASN A 236 -0.62 -8.59 4.61
C ASN A 236 -2.10 -8.52 4.20
N ASN A 237 -2.40 -7.83 3.10
CA ASN A 237 -3.74 -7.82 2.54
C ASN A 237 -3.89 -8.95 1.53
N LYS A 238 -4.49 -10.06 1.95
CA LYS A 238 -4.65 -11.28 1.16
C LYS A 238 -5.77 -11.13 0.12
N ALA A 239 -5.84 -12.10 -0.79
CA ALA A 239 -6.91 -12.16 -1.79
C ALA A 239 -8.29 -12.14 -1.12
N GLY A 240 -9.22 -11.36 -1.68
CA GLY A 240 -10.53 -11.09 -1.07
C GLY A 240 -10.54 -9.93 -0.05
N GLY A 241 -9.37 -9.59 0.50
CA GLY A 241 -9.22 -8.47 1.43
C GLY A 241 -9.34 -7.11 0.77
N THR A 242 -10.07 -6.19 1.41
CA THR A 242 -10.18 -4.78 1.01
C THR A 242 -9.74 -3.87 2.15
N ILE A 243 -8.88 -2.89 1.84
CA ILE A 243 -8.44 -1.84 2.75
C ILE A 243 -8.70 -0.49 2.07
N THR A 244 -9.62 0.30 2.61
CA THR A 244 -10.02 1.58 1.99
C THR A 244 -9.91 2.71 2.99
N GLY A 245 -8.99 3.64 2.73
CA GLY A 245 -8.82 4.85 3.52
C GLY A 245 -9.43 6.07 2.85
N GLN A 246 -10.06 6.95 3.64
CA GLN A 246 -10.57 8.22 3.12
C GLN A 246 -9.44 9.12 2.64
N THR A 247 -8.31 9.14 3.35
CA THR A 247 -7.11 9.89 2.95
C THR A 247 -6.00 8.94 2.52
N ILE A 248 -5.64 7.96 3.36
CA ILE A 248 -4.62 6.96 3.03
C ILE A 248 -5.12 5.58 3.42
N GLY A 249 -4.97 4.60 2.52
CA GLY A 249 -5.29 3.21 2.84
C GLY A 249 -4.38 2.68 3.96
N ILE A 250 -3.07 2.69 3.74
CA ILE A 250 -2.07 2.26 4.73
C ILE A 250 -1.01 3.35 4.93
N SER A 251 -0.81 3.78 6.18
CA SER A 251 0.29 4.67 6.58
C SER A 251 1.19 3.98 7.60
N ILE A 252 2.48 3.80 7.28
CA ILE A 252 3.51 3.24 8.16
C ILE A 252 4.59 4.27 8.43
N GLY A 253 5.04 4.34 9.68
CA GLY A 253 6.04 5.28 10.14
C GLY A 253 5.50 6.68 10.36
N GLY A 254 4.31 6.82 10.98
CA GLY A 254 3.75 8.12 11.37
C GLY A 254 4.72 9.06 12.11
N ASN A 255 5.73 8.50 12.80
CA ASN A 255 6.78 9.25 13.51
C ASN A 255 7.94 9.74 12.61
N GLY A 256 7.89 9.48 11.30
CA GLY A 256 8.81 10.05 10.30
C GLY A 256 9.95 9.14 9.84
N THR A 257 10.17 7.99 10.47
CA THR A 257 11.29 7.08 10.12
C THR A 257 10.91 5.61 9.96
N GLY A 258 9.65 5.25 10.19
CA GLY A 258 9.23 3.83 10.27
C GLY A 258 9.38 3.08 8.94
N ALA A 259 9.95 1.88 9.02
CA ALA A 259 10.08 0.94 7.92
C ALA A 259 8.81 0.09 7.77
N GLY A 260 8.44 -0.21 6.53
CA GLY A 260 7.20 -0.92 6.24
C GLY A 260 7.38 -2.08 5.28
N THR A 261 6.71 -3.19 5.56
CA THR A 261 6.48 -4.27 4.61
C THR A 261 5.00 -4.34 4.25
N VAL A 262 4.67 -4.33 2.96
CA VAL A 262 3.29 -4.51 2.50
C VAL A 262 3.23 -5.62 1.47
N VAL A 263 2.44 -6.66 1.75
CA VAL A 263 2.12 -7.73 0.81
C VAL A 263 0.64 -7.60 0.45
N ASN A 264 0.34 -7.28 -0.80
CA ASN A 264 -1.01 -7.06 -1.28
C ASN A 264 -1.38 -8.03 -2.40
N ASP A 265 -2.31 -8.91 -2.10
CA ASP A 265 -3.02 -9.80 -3.03
C ASP A 265 -4.50 -9.39 -3.20
N GLY A 266 -4.98 -8.45 -2.38
CA GLY A 266 -6.34 -7.88 -2.42
C GLY A 266 -6.41 -6.47 -3.00
N GLY A 267 -7.31 -5.64 -2.49
CA GLY A 267 -7.44 -4.22 -2.87
C GLY A 267 -7.03 -3.27 -1.74
N ILE A 268 -6.16 -2.30 -2.05
CA ILE A 268 -5.81 -1.19 -1.17
C ILE A 268 -6.11 0.13 -1.88
N ILE A 269 -6.93 0.97 -1.27
CA ILE A 269 -7.42 2.22 -1.86
C ILE A 269 -7.19 3.39 -0.91
N GLY A 270 -6.61 4.47 -1.43
CA GLY A 270 -6.60 5.80 -0.79
C GLY A 270 -7.45 6.75 -1.63
N LEU A 271 -8.55 7.25 -1.09
CA LEU A 271 -9.49 8.07 -1.86
C LEU A 271 -8.97 9.50 -2.05
N ASN A 272 -8.55 10.17 -0.98
CA ASN A 272 -8.10 11.57 -1.03
C ASN A 272 -6.57 11.74 -0.96
N GLY A 273 -5.82 10.66 -0.99
CA GLY A 273 -4.36 10.67 -0.86
C GLY A 273 -3.73 9.37 -1.36
N ASP A 274 -2.60 9.01 -0.76
CA ASP A 274 -1.83 7.84 -1.20
C ASP A 274 -2.57 6.54 -0.83
N ALA A 275 -2.53 5.50 -1.66
CA ALA A 275 -3.07 4.21 -1.24
C ALA A 275 -2.19 3.58 -0.14
N ILE A 276 -0.87 3.65 -0.34
CA ILE A 276 0.14 3.22 0.63
C ILE A 276 1.18 4.33 0.79
N LYS A 277 1.46 4.68 2.04
CA LYS A 277 2.53 5.61 2.43
C LYS A 277 3.43 4.97 3.49
N ILE A 278 4.72 4.87 3.20
CA ILE A 278 5.77 4.43 4.14
C ILE A 278 6.77 5.58 4.25
N THR A 279 7.07 6.06 5.46
CA THR A 279 7.97 7.22 5.63
C THR A 279 9.46 6.84 5.54
N GLY A 280 9.84 5.68 6.08
CA GLY A 280 11.18 5.14 6.03
C GLY A 280 11.42 4.20 4.84
N VAL A 281 12.10 3.09 5.10
CA VAL A 281 12.38 2.04 4.10
C VAL A 281 11.11 1.23 3.82
N GLY A 282 10.82 0.97 2.54
CA GLY A 282 9.64 0.21 2.12
C GLY A 282 10.00 -1.05 1.35
N THR A 283 9.39 -2.18 1.72
CA THR A 283 9.37 -3.42 0.92
C THR A 283 7.94 -3.78 0.54
N ILE A 284 7.64 -3.78 -0.76
CA ILE A 284 6.26 -3.95 -1.25
C ILE A 284 6.22 -5.10 -2.25
N THR A 285 5.30 -6.04 -2.02
CA THR A 285 4.90 -7.06 -3.01
C THR A 285 3.44 -6.86 -3.35
N ASN A 286 3.13 -6.64 -4.63
CA ASN A 286 1.77 -6.45 -5.10
C ASN A 286 1.41 -7.46 -6.19
N THR A 287 0.42 -8.31 -5.92
CA THR A 287 -0.28 -9.14 -6.91
C THR A 287 -1.71 -8.66 -7.14
N GLY A 288 -2.26 -7.83 -6.24
CA GLY A 288 -3.60 -7.26 -6.29
C GLY A 288 -3.67 -5.84 -6.87
N VAL A 289 -4.57 -5.02 -6.32
CA VAL A 289 -4.83 -3.64 -6.74
C VAL A 289 -4.38 -2.65 -5.66
N ILE A 290 -3.58 -1.66 -6.05
CA ILE A 290 -3.22 -0.50 -5.24
C ILE A 290 -3.66 0.76 -6.00
N LEU A 291 -4.57 1.53 -5.43
CA LEU A 291 -5.18 2.69 -6.10
C LEU A 291 -5.19 3.93 -5.20
N GLY A 292 -4.39 4.94 -5.54
CA GLY A 292 -4.51 6.29 -4.98
C GLY A 292 -5.32 7.15 -5.93
N ILE A 293 -6.52 7.60 -5.52
CA ILE A 293 -7.39 8.38 -6.41
C ILE A 293 -6.87 9.82 -6.52
N ASN A 294 -6.85 10.57 -5.41
CA ASN A 294 -6.33 11.93 -5.38
C ASN A 294 -4.86 12.04 -4.92
N GLY A 295 -4.19 10.90 -4.70
CA GLY A 295 -2.77 10.84 -4.40
C GLY A 295 -2.04 9.79 -5.22
N ASN A 296 -0.95 9.27 -4.67
CA ASN A 296 -0.12 8.29 -5.35
C ASN A 296 -0.63 6.87 -5.11
N GLY A 297 -0.36 5.95 -6.03
CA GLY A 297 -0.60 4.53 -5.75
C GLY A 297 0.26 4.08 -4.56
N LEU A 298 1.57 4.32 -4.65
CA LEU A 298 2.54 3.97 -3.62
C LEU A 298 3.53 5.11 -3.39
N LYS A 299 3.78 5.45 -2.12
CA LYS A 299 4.82 6.39 -1.71
C LYS A 299 5.72 5.80 -0.62
N VAL A 300 7.02 5.80 -0.88
CA VAL A 300 8.08 5.42 0.07
C VAL A 300 9.01 6.62 0.26
N GLY A 301 9.21 7.07 1.49
CA GLY A 301 10.04 8.23 1.80
C GLY A 301 11.54 7.95 1.75
N GLY A 302 11.97 6.75 2.15
CA GLY A 302 13.35 6.28 2.08
C GLY A 302 13.63 5.38 0.87
N VAL A 303 14.50 4.39 1.07
CA VAL A 303 14.80 3.34 0.08
C VAL A 303 13.56 2.47 -0.13
N GLY A 304 13.24 2.15 -1.38
CA GLY A 304 12.08 1.35 -1.75
C GLY A 304 12.44 0.12 -2.57
N THR A 305 11.91 -1.04 -2.19
CA THR A 305 11.89 -2.26 -3.01
C THR A 305 10.46 -2.60 -3.36
N LEU A 306 10.16 -2.74 -4.66
CA LEU A 306 8.84 -3.06 -5.17
C LEU A 306 8.90 -4.26 -6.12
N THR A 307 8.13 -5.30 -5.82
CA THR A 307 7.80 -6.37 -6.76
C THR A 307 6.32 -6.25 -7.11
N ASN A 308 6.02 -5.84 -8.34
CA ASN A 308 4.66 -5.70 -8.84
C ASN A 308 4.35 -6.76 -9.90
N SER A 309 3.26 -7.48 -9.72
CA SER A 309 2.60 -8.35 -10.70
C SER A 309 1.11 -8.01 -10.87
N GLY A 310 0.56 -7.21 -9.94
CA GLY A 310 -0.78 -6.65 -10.02
C GLY A 310 -0.84 -5.27 -10.68
N THR A 311 -1.78 -4.45 -10.22
CA THR A 311 -1.98 -3.07 -10.71
C THR A 311 -1.68 -2.05 -9.61
N ILE A 312 -0.84 -1.06 -9.93
CA ILE A 312 -0.60 0.13 -9.11
C ILE A 312 -0.99 1.36 -9.92
N THR A 313 -1.90 2.18 -9.40
CA THR A 313 -2.34 3.41 -10.07
C THR A 313 -2.38 4.57 -9.09
N GLY A 314 -1.70 5.67 -9.43
CA GLY A 314 -2.05 7.00 -8.95
C GLY A 314 -2.91 7.65 -10.01
N PHE A 315 -4.19 7.91 -9.72
CA PHE A 315 -5.13 8.40 -10.73
C PHE A 315 -4.89 9.89 -11.02
N ASN A 316 -4.81 10.71 -9.98
CA ASN A 316 -4.39 12.11 -10.07
C ASN A 316 -2.94 12.34 -9.62
N GLY A 317 -2.34 11.38 -8.91
CA GLY A 317 -0.93 11.40 -8.50
C GLY A 317 -0.04 10.45 -9.31
N GLY A 318 1.18 10.23 -8.81
CA GLY A 318 2.11 9.28 -9.41
C GLY A 318 1.75 7.83 -9.11
N GLY A 319 2.16 6.89 -9.97
CA GLY A 319 1.97 5.47 -9.69
C GLY A 319 2.78 5.04 -8.46
N VAL A 320 4.09 5.24 -8.53
CA VAL A 320 5.07 4.89 -7.51
C VAL A 320 6.03 6.07 -7.29
N ILE A 321 6.21 6.49 -6.04
CA ILE A 321 7.22 7.49 -5.64
C ILE A 321 8.15 6.90 -4.60
N ILE A 322 9.46 6.99 -4.83
CA ILE A 322 10.50 6.56 -3.88
C ILE A 322 11.45 7.74 -3.61
N GLY A 323 11.60 8.13 -2.34
CA GLY A 323 12.39 9.27 -1.91
C GLY A 323 13.90 8.99 -1.77
N GLY A 324 14.31 7.73 -1.69
CA GLY A 324 15.70 7.28 -1.75
C GLY A 324 16.01 6.46 -3.01
N ASP A 325 16.90 5.48 -2.88
CA ASP A 325 17.16 4.49 -3.93
C ASP A 325 15.93 3.60 -4.15
N GLY A 326 15.67 3.25 -5.41
CA GLY A 326 14.53 2.42 -5.80
C GLY A 326 14.93 1.17 -6.55
N ILE A 327 14.44 0.00 -6.10
CA ILE A 327 14.52 -1.27 -6.81
C ILE A 327 13.09 -1.67 -7.19
N ILE A 328 12.80 -1.72 -8.49
CA ILE A 328 11.46 -2.02 -9.00
C ILE A 328 11.54 -3.18 -9.98
N LYS A 329 10.81 -4.26 -9.69
CA LYS A 329 10.51 -5.33 -10.64
C LYS A 329 9.02 -5.26 -10.96
N ASN A 330 8.71 -4.91 -12.20
CA ASN A 330 7.34 -4.82 -12.69
C ASN A 330 7.06 -5.93 -13.72
N SER A 331 6.09 -6.78 -13.40
CA SER A 331 5.49 -7.79 -14.27
C SER A 331 4.00 -7.55 -14.51
N GLY A 332 3.44 -6.50 -13.88
CA GLY A 332 2.05 -6.09 -14.02
C GLY A 332 1.93 -4.69 -14.60
N THR A 333 1.03 -3.88 -14.04
CA THR A 333 0.80 -2.48 -14.48
C THR A 333 1.17 -1.48 -13.40
N ILE A 334 1.96 -0.47 -13.78
CA ILE A 334 2.19 0.74 -12.98
C ILE A 334 1.74 1.95 -13.80
N LYS A 335 0.80 2.73 -13.25
CA LYS A 335 0.19 3.86 -13.94
C LYS A 335 0.24 5.13 -13.10
N GLY A 336 0.73 6.21 -13.69
CA GLY A 336 0.59 7.56 -13.17
C GLY A 336 -0.59 8.30 -13.80
N GLY A 337 -1.03 9.35 -13.14
CA GLY A 337 -2.10 10.21 -13.63
C GLY A 337 -1.72 10.99 -14.89
N VAL A 338 -2.70 11.69 -15.46
CA VAL A 338 -2.52 12.51 -16.68
C VAL A 338 -1.55 13.69 -16.49
N GLN A 339 -1.31 14.09 -15.25
CA GLN A 339 -0.40 15.19 -14.86
C GLN A 339 0.71 14.71 -13.90
N ALA A 340 0.97 13.41 -13.85
CA ALA A 340 1.98 12.82 -12.98
C ALA A 340 2.79 11.75 -13.72
N GLY A 341 3.91 11.32 -13.14
CA GLY A 341 4.73 10.22 -13.67
C GLY A 341 4.28 8.86 -13.16
N ALA A 342 4.62 7.77 -13.86
CA ALA A 342 4.29 6.43 -13.39
C ALA A 342 5.22 6.01 -12.25
N ILE A 343 6.52 6.28 -12.40
CA ILE A 343 7.57 6.01 -11.42
C ILE A 343 8.42 7.26 -11.25
N ALA A 344 8.59 7.72 -10.02
CA ALA A 344 9.53 8.79 -9.66
C ALA A 344 10.47 8.33 -8.54
N ILE A 345 11.78 8.40 -8.77
CA ILE A 345 12.82 7.98 -7.81
C ILE A 345 13.80 9.14 -7.62
N LYS A 346 14.05 9.54 -6.37
CA LYS A 346 15.00 10.62 -6.07
C LYS A 346 16.46 10.16 -5.99
N GLY A 347 16.70 8.92 -5.57
CA GLY A 347 18.02 8.31 -5.54
C GLY A 347 18.37 7.58 -6.83
N ARG A 348 19.18 6.53 -6.72
CA ARG A 348 19.51 5.62 -7.83
C ARG A 348 18.33 4.69 -8.12
N ALA A 349 18.09 4.40 -9.40
CA ALA A 349 17.07 3.44 -9.82
C ALA A 349 17.66 2.12 -10.34
N THR A 350 17.06 1.00 -9.97
CA THR A 350 17.19 -0.30 -10.63
C THR A 350 15.79 -0.77 -11.01
N ILE A 351 15.44 -0.70 -12.29
CA ILE A 351 14.09 -0.98 -12.79
C ILE A 351 14.15 -2.12 -13.81
N THR A 352 13.35 -3.15 -13.60
CA THR A 352 13.07 -4.19 -14.59
C THR A 352 11.59 -4.18 -14.91
N ASN A 353 11.25 -3.99 -16.18
CA ASN A 353 9.90 -4.09 -16.70
C ASN A 353 9.80 -5.35 -17.56
N ASP A 354 9.22 -6.42 -17.01
CA ASP A 354 9.13 -7.74 -17.63
C ASP A 354 8.24 -7.73 -18.88
N ALA A 355 8.27 -8.83 -19.64
CA ALA A 355 7.44 -8.99 -20.83
C ALA A 355 5.94 -8.86 -20.47
N ASN A 356 5.17 -8.22 -21.34
CA ASN A 356 3.74 -7.89 -21.15
C ASN A 356 3.43 -6.92 -19.98
N ALA A 357 4.44 -6.46 -19.24
CA ALA A 357 4.26 -5.47 -18.20
C ALA A 357 4.12 -4.06 -18.80
N LEU A 358 3.37 -3.19 -18.12
CA LEU A 358 3.10 -1.81 -18.53
C LEU A 358 3.57 -0.81 -17.47
N ILE A 359 4.33 0.18 -17.90
CA ILE A 359 4.60 1.42 -17.16
C ILE A 359 4.08 2.58 -18.02
N SER A 360 3.07 3.32 -17.54
CA SER A 360 2.42 4.37 -18.34
C SER A 360 2.02 5.59 -17.52
N SER A 361 2.13 6.78 -18.10
CA SER A 361 1.67 8.01 -17.43
C SER A 361 1.32 9.15 -18.39
N GLY A 362 0.89 10.28 -17.83
CA GLY A 362 0.71 11.54 -18.58
C GLY A 362 1.93 12.46 -18.57
N LEU A 363 2.83 12.33 -17.61
CA LEU A 363 4.17 12.94 -17.66
C LEU A 363 5.22 11.86 -17.94
N ASN A 364 6.44 12.02 -17.39
CA ASN A 364 7.50 11.05 -17.57
C ASN A 364 7.08 9.67 -17.01
N ALA A 365 7.19 8.61 -17.80
CA ALA A 365 6.82 7.28 -17.32
C ALA A 365 7.76 6.83 -16.21
N ILE A 366 9.07 7.04 -16.42
CA ILE A 366 10.11 6.87 -15.42
C ILE A 366 10.87 8.19 -15.28
N ASP A 367 10.93 8.73 -14.06
CA ASP A 367 11.70 9.91 -13.70
C ASP A 367 12.68 9.58 -12.57
N VAL A 368 13.97 9.75 -12.82
CA VAL A 368 15.04 9.50 -11.84
C VAL A 368 15.85 10.77 -11.64
N ALA A 369 15.73 11.39 -10.48
CA ALA A 369 16.41 12.65 -10.16
C ALA A 369 17.84 12.45 -9.63
N GLY A 370 18.19 11.22 -9.21
CA GLY A 370 19.52 10.91 -8.71
C GLY A 370 20.60 11.04 -9.78
N THR A 371 21.81 11.42 -9.36
CA THR A 371 22.98 11.56 -10.24
C THR A 371 23.79 10.26 -10.38
N SER A 372 23.61 9.32 -9.46
CA SER A 372 24.22 7.99 -9.51
C SER A 372 23.71 7.19 -10.72
N VAL A 373 24.56 6.29 -11.24
CA VAL A 373 24.24 5.42 -12.38
C VAL A 373 22.99 4.59 -12.09
N SER A 374 21.94 4.78 -12.90
CA SER A 374 20.69 4.04 -12.82
C SER A 374 20.63 2.93 -13.87
N SER A 375 20.03 1.78 -13.54
CA SER A 375 19.86 0.65 -14.45
C SER A 375 18.40 0.45 -14.78
N ILE A 376 18.05 0.42 -16.06
CA ILE A 376 16.68 0.23 -16.55
C ILE A 376 16.70 -0.85 -17.62
N THR A 377 16.02 -1.97 -17.37
CA THR A 377 15.83 -3.05 -18.33
C THR A 377 14.36 -3.16 -18.70
N ASN A 378 14.04 -3.10 -19.98
CA ASN A 378 12.68 -3.18 -20.49
C ASN A 378 12.50 -4.34 -21.46
N PHE A 379 11.60 -5.26 -21.13
CA PHE A 379 11.06 -6.30 -21.99
C PHE A 379 9.62 -6.00 -22.41
N GLY A 380 8.90 -5.20 -21.62
CA GLY A 380 7.51 -4.84 -21.84
C GLY A 380 7.32 -3.47 -22.49
N ARG A 381 6.29 -2.75 -22.06
CA ARG A 381 5.92 -1.44 -22.58
C ARG A 381 6.12 -0.34 -21.56
N ILE A 382 6.86 0.70 -21.95
CA ILE A 382 7.01 1.95 -21.21
C ILE A 382 6.52 3.08 -22.11
N ASP A 383 5.50 3.81 -21.70
CA ASP A 383 4.95 4.90 -22.51
C ASP A 383 4.44 6.10 -21.72
N THR A 384 4.18 7.17 -22.46
CA THR A 384 3.49 8.36 -21.94
C THR A 384 2.14 8.56 -22.64
N SER A 385 1.40 7.47 -22.90
CA SER A 385 0.21 7.51 -23.77
C SER A 385 -0.99 8.26 -23.17
N LEU A 386 -0.94 8.64 -21.89
CA LEU A 386 -2.01 9.40 -21.23
C LEU A 386 -1.83 10.92 -21.36
N ALA A 387 -0.71 11.41 -21.93
CA ALA A 387 -0.50 12.84 -22.03
C ALA A 387 -1.42 13.41 -23.11
N GLN A 388 -2.58 13.95 -22.72
CA GLN A 388 -3.55 14.46 -23.69
C GLN A 388 -3.19 15.85 -24.24
N SER A 389 -2.06 16.45 -23.84
CA SER A 389 -1.61 17.78 -24.33
C SER A 389 -0.14 18.13 -24.05
N PHE A 390 0.55 17.39 -23.18
CA PHE A 390 1.91 17.73 -22.78
C PHE A 390 2.94 17.15 -23.76
N ARG A 391 3.33 17.94 -24.78
CA ARG A 391 4.44 17.65 -25.71
C ARG A 391 5.82 17.52 -25.02
N ARG A 392 5.89 17.37 -23.71
CA ARG A 392 7.11 17.32 -22.90
C ARG A 392 7.34 16.01 -22.16
N ALA A 393 6.41 15.05 -22.25
CA ALA A 393 6.52 13.78 -21.54
C ALA A 393 7.58 12.87 -22.18
N ASN A 394 8.59 12.47 -21.40
CA ASN A 394 9.60 11.50 -21.82
C ASN A 394 9.21 10.10 -21.36
N ALA A 395 9.50 9.03 -22.10
CA ALA A 395 9.26 7.70 -21.52
C ALA A 395 10.20 7.46 -20.33
N ILE A 396 11.49 7.75 -20.53
CA ILE A 396 12.52 7.65 -19.49
C ILE A 396 13.26 8.98 -19.39
N ALA A 397 13.32 9.54 -18.17
CA ALA A 397 14.13 10.69 -17.82
C ALA A 397 15.05 10.33 -16.64
N VAL A 398 16.36 10.49 -16.82
CA VAL A 398 17.37 10.29 -15.78
C VAL A 398 18.27 11.51 -15.71
N ALA A 399 18.41 12.12 -14.54
CA ALA A 399 19.25 13.31 -14.36
C ALA A 399 20.76 12.98 -14.43
N GLY A 400 21.18 11.87 -13.84
CA GLY A 400 22.55 11.37 -13.89
C GLY A 400 22.85 10.47 -15.08
N ASP A 401 23.72 9.49 -14.83
CA ASP A 401 24.09 8.45 -15.78
C ASP A 401 23.06 7.32 -15.82
N ALA A 402 22.93 6.66 -16.97
CA ALA A 402 21.97 5.56 -17.13
C ALA A 402 22.50 4.41 -18.00
N ASN A 403 22.34 3.19 -17.48
CA ASN A 403 22.43 1.94 -18.22
C ASN A 403 21.02 1.52 -18.63
N VAL A 404 20.67 1.67 -19.92
CA VAL A 404 19.35 1.30 -20.43
C VAL A 404 19.46 0.12 -21.38
N THR A 405 18.71 -0.94 -21.11
CA THR A 405 18.60 -2.10 -22.01
C THR A 405 17.16 -2.28 -22.43
N ASN A 406 16.86 -2.03 -23.71
CA ASN A 406 15.57 -2.35 -24.30
C ASN A 406 15.70 -3.68 -25.04
N LYS A 407 15.10 -4.72 -24.45
CA LYS A 407 15.16 -6.10 -24.90
C LYS A 407 14.23 -6.35 -26.08
N ALA A 408 14.45 -7.44 -26.80
CA ALA A 408 13.60 -7.85 -27.91
C ALA A 408 12.10 -7.84 -27.52
N GLY A 409 11.26 -7.21 -28.34
CA GLY A 409 9.82 -7.01 -28.06
C GLY A 409 9.50 -5.82 -27.14
N GLY A 410 10.49 -5.24 -26.48
CA GLY A 410 10.33 -4.07 -25.62
C GLY A 410 10.03 -2.79 -26.40
N THR A 411 9.07 -2.01 -25.92
CA THR A 411 8.70 -0.72 -26.51
C THR A 411 8.86 0.42 -25.50
N ILE A 412 9.60 1.45 -25.86
CA ILE A 412 9.78 2.69 -25.09
C ILE A 412 9.27 3.86 -25.93
N THR A 413 8.21 4.52 -25.50
CA THR A 413 7.54 5.57 -26.31
C THR A 413 7.25 6.81 -25.49
N GLY A 414 8.03 7.87 -25.72
CA GLY A 414 7.76 9.19 -25.15
C GLY A 414 7.06 10.06 -26.17
N GLN A 415 6.22 11.01 -25.73
CA GLN A 415 5.70 12.02 -26.65
C GLN A 415 6.78 13.02 -27.06
N ASN A 416 7.62 13.42 -26.11
CA ASN A 416 8.76 14.28 -26.34
C ASN A 416 10.01 13.48 -26.68
N ILE A 417 10.51 12.71 -25.71
CA ILE A 417 11.76 11.95 -25.86
C ILE A 417 11.51 10.51 -25.43
N GLY A 418 11.94 9.54 -26.23
CA GLY A 418 11.95 8.14 -25.78
C GLY A 418 12.80 8.01 -24.52
N ILE A 419 14.09 8.33 -24.62
CA ILE A 419 15.04 8.29 -23.50
C ILE A 419 15.80 9.61 -23.39
N SER A 420 15.76 10.27 -22.23
CA SER A 420 16.54 11.47 -21.92
C SER A 420 17.43 11.21 -20.71
N VAL A 421 18.75 11.28 -20.91
CA VAL A 421 19.77 11.13 -19.86
C VAL A 421 20.56 12.43 -19.74
N GLY A 422 20.73 12.94 -18.53
CA GLY A 422 21.48 14.17 -18.28
C GLY A 422 22.99 13.95 -18.34
N GLY A 423 23.47 12.78 -17.91
CA GLY A 423 24.88 12.38 -17.97
C GLY A 423 25.21 11.44 -19.14
N ASN A 424 26.00 10.41 -18.83
CA ASN A 424 26.39 9.35 -19.76
C ASN A 424 25.28 8.31 -19.93
N VAL A 425 24.97 7.94 -21.17
CA VAL A 425 24.10 6.81 -21.47
C VAL A 425 24.89 5.60 -21.99
N ALA A 426 24.70 4.43 -21.38
CA ALA A 426 25.04 3.15 -21.97
C ALA A 426 23.73 2.46 -22.40
N LEU A 427 23.40 2.55 -23.69
CA LEU A 427 22.15 2.02 -24.24
C LEU A 427 22.40 0.77 -25.08
N THR A 428 21.66 -0.29 -24.80
CA THR A 428 21.50 -1.44 -25.71
C THR A 428 20.04 -1.54 -26.15
N ASN A 429 19.77 -1.40 -27.45
CA ASN A 429 18.45 -1.59 -28.05
C ASN A 429 18.49 -2.81 -28.96
N GLU A 430 17.96 -3.94 -28.50
CA GLU A 430 18.07 -5.23 -29.17
C GLU A 430 17.19 -5.34 -30.44
N THR A 431 17.44 -6.37 -31.25
CA THR A 431 16.60 -6.65 -32.42
C THR A 431 15.15 -6.89 -32.01
N GLY A 432 14.21 -6.24 -32.72
CA GLY A 432 12.79 -6.27 -32.40
C GLY A 432 12.38 -5.32 -31.26
N ALA A 433 13.31 -4.62 -30.62
CA ALA A 433 13.04 -3.59 -29.64
C ALA A 433 12.83 -2.22 -30.33
N THR A 434 11.96 -1.38 -29.77
CA THR A 434 11.58 -0.08 -30.35
C THR A 434 11.67 1.06 -29.33
N ILE A 435 12.32 2.16 -29.72
CA ILE A 435 12.41 3.40 -28.95
C ILE A 435 11.90 4.55 -29.83
N THR A 436 10.89 5.27 -29.38
CA THR A 436 10.26 6.35 -30.14
C THR A 436 9.99 7.60 -29.30
N GLY A 437 10.06 8.75 -29.97
CA GLY A 437 9.50 10.02 -29.48
C GLY A 437 9.57 11.10 -30.55
N SER A 438 9.43 12.37 -30.16
CA SER A 438 9.82 13.49 -31.04
C SER A 438 11.35 13.53 -31.22
N LEU A 439 12.06 13.06 -30.19
CA LEU A 439 13.46 12.68 -30.20
C LEU A 439 13.55 11.24 -29.68
N GLY A 440 14.27 10.36 -30.37
CA GLY A 440 14.39 8.96 -29.92
C GLY A 440 15.18 8.89 -28.62
N VAL A 441 16.46 9.29 -28.67
CA VAL A 441 17.40 9.28 -27.55
C VAL A 441 18.13 10.61 -27.43
N ARG A 442 18.26 11.12 -26.20
CA ARG A 442 19.06 12.28 -25.82
C ARG A 442 20.01 11.94 -24.69
N ALA A 443 21.28 12.29 -24.83
CA ALA A 443 22.25 12.23 -23.74
C ALA A 443 23.33 13.31 -23.87
N GLN A 444 24.07 13.57 -22.79
CA GLN A 444 25.25 14.42 -22.87
C GLN A 444 26.39 13.68 -23.57
N THR A 445 26.75 12.51 -23.01
CA THR A 445 27.70 11.58 -23.62
C THR A 445 27.15 10.15 -23.64
N GLY A 446 27.83 9.21 -24.31
CA GLY A 446 27.48 7.81 -24.13
C GLY A 446 27.95 6.83 -25.19
N SER A 447 27.51 5.60 -25.02
CA SER A 447 27.63 4.50 -25.99
C SER A 447 26.25 3.91 -26.28
N ILE A 448 25.91 3.79 -27.56
CA ILE A 448 24.66 3.18 -28.02
C ILE A 448 24.98 1.98 -28.90
N ILE A 449 24.48 0.81 -28.54
CA ILE A 449 24.42 -0.38 -29.37
C ILE A 449 22.96 -0.54 -29.83
N ASN A 450 22.71 -0.33 -31.11
CA ASN A 450 21.36 -0.43 -31.68
C ASN A 450 21.28 -1.54 -32.72
N ALA A 451 20.47 -2.55 -32.44
CA ALA A 451 20.03 -3.60 -33.37
C ALA A 451 18.51 -3.54 -33.64
N GLY A 452 17.76 -2.71 -32.89
CA GLY A 452 16.33 -2.47 -33.04
C GLY A 452 15.98 -1.20 -33.81
N ILE A 453 14.86 -0.57 -33.46
CA ILE A 453 14.40 0.71 -34.03
C ILE A 453 14.57 1.83 -33.01
N ILE A 454 15.22 2.91 -33.40
CA ILE A 454 15.23 4.20 -32.70
C ILE A 454 14.68 5.24 -33.67
N SER A 455 13.59 5.94 -33.32
CA SER A 455 12.97 6.92 -34.22
C SER A 455 12.58 8.21 -33.51
N GLY A 456 13.01 9.35 -34.07
CA GLY A 456 12.53 10.68 -33.72
C GLY A 456 11.54 11.20 -34.75
N SER A 457 10.29 11.39 -34.35
CA SER A 457 9.21 11.92 -35.17
C SER A 457 9.00 13.43 -34.90
N GLY A 458 8.05 14.07 -35.58
CA GLY A 458 7.74 15.49 -35.34
C GLY A 458 8.80 16.49 -35.83
N ASP A 459 8.69 17.75 -35.40
CA ASP A 459 9.44 18.87 -35.98
C ASP A 459 10.96 18.81 -35.72
N LEU A 460 11.37 18.24 -34.58
CA LEU A 460 12.80 17.98 -34.28
C LEU A 460 13.32 16.77 -35.06
N GLY A 461 12.45 15.76 -35.26
CA GLY A 461 12.69 14.59 -36.09
C GLY A 461 14.03 13.88 -35.85
N THR A 462 14.58 13.88 -34.64
CA THR A 462 15.95 13.39 -34.42
C THR A 462 15.96 11.99 -33.82
N GLY A 463 16.65 11.03 -34.43
CA GLY A 463 16.74 9.67 -33.89
C GLY A 463 17.57 9.65 -32.60
N VAL A 464 18.84 10.04 -32.69
CA VAL A 464 19.79 10.11 -31.57
C VAL A 464 20.46 11.48 -31.52
N PHE A 465 20.53 12.08 -30.32
CA PHE A 465 21.23 13.33 -30.07
C PHE A 465 22.20 13.22 -28.88
N PHE A 466 23.47 13.51 -29.15
CA PHE A 466 24.50 13.75 -28.13
C PHE A 466 24.89 15.23 -28.09
N SER A 467 24.80 15.86 -26.92
CA SER A 467 25.21 17.27 -26.76
C SER A 467 26.72 17.46 -26.73
N ASP A 468 27.47 16.43 -26.33
CA ASP A 468 28.93 16.41 -26.33
C ASP A 468 29.44 15.30 -27.27
N SER A 469 30.00 14.22 -26.69
CA SER A 469 30.63 13.12 -27.40
C SER A 469 29.88 11.79 -27.29
N GLY A 470 29.96 10.94 -28.29
CA GLY A 470 29.25 9.66 -28.24
C GLY A 470 29.77 8.62 -29.21
N THR A 471 29.54 7.36 -28.86
CA THR A 471 29.80 6.21 -29.73
C THR A 471 28.51 5.51 -30.10
N ILE A 472 28.33 5.17 -31.36
CA ILE A 472 27.15 4.45 -31.84
C ILE A 472 27.60 3.25 -32.66
N ALA A 473 27.26 2.04 -32.22
CA ALA A 473 27.33 0.82 -32.99
C ALA A 473 25.91 0.48 -33.48
N ASN A 474 25.64 0.65 -34.78
CA ASN A 474 24.32 0.45 -35.34
C ASN A 474 24.28 -0.71 -36.35
N SER A 475 23.47 -1.72 -36.06
CA SER A 475 23.02 -2.78 -36.96
C SER A 475 21.50 -2.77 -37.21
N GLY A 476 20.77 -1.89 -36.49
CA GLY A 476 19.33 -1.67 -36.62
C GLY A 476 18.98 -0.42 -37.43
N THR A 477 17.81 0.17 -37.14
CA THR A 477 17.33 1.41 -37.75
C THR A 477 17.44 2.58 -36.76
N ILE A 478 18.08 3.67 -37.19
CA ILE A 478 18.00 4.98 -36.52
C ILE A 478 17.41 5.97 -37.52
N ALA A 479 16.21 6.47 -37.25
CA ALA A 479 15.46 7.29 -38.19
C ALA A 479 15.05 8.63 -37.59
N GLY A 480 15.07 9.63 -38.46
CA GLY A 480 14.52 10.95 -38.21
C GLY A 480 13.49 11.33 -39.27
N PRO A 481 12.29 10.72 -39.31
CA PRO A 481 11.31 10.96 -40.38
C PRO A 481 10.66 12.36 -40.37
N GLY A 482 11.05 13.26 -39.46
CA GLY A 482 10.51 14.62 -39.38
C GLY A 482 10.92 15.51 -40.56
N THR A 483 10.24 16.66 -40.72
CA THR A 483 10.51 17.63 -41.80
C THR A 483 11.93 18.23 -41.77
N GLN A 484 12.56 18.26 -40.59
CA GLN A 484 13.98 18.59 -40.38
C GLN A 484 14.79 17.39 -39.87
N GLY A 485 14.26 16.19 -40.06
CA GLY A 485 14.69 15.06 -39.27
C GLY A 485 16.11 14.60 -39.58
N THR A 486 16.84 14.30 -38.52
CA THR A 486 18.25 13.90 -38.54
C THR A 486 18.33 12.52 -37.89
N GLY A 487 18.89 11.52 -38.56
CA GLY A 487 19.05 10.20 -37.92
C GLY A 487 19.92 10.30 -36.66
N VAL A 488 21.12 10.86 -36.80
CA VAL A 488 22.07 11.03 -35.69
C VAL A 488 22.66 12.44 -35.71
N ARG A 489 22.67 13.09 -34.54
CA ARG A 489 23.34 14.37 -34.30
C ARG A 489 24.32 14.29 -33.12
N ILE A 490 25.57 14.68 -33.36
CA ILE A 490 26.63 14.77 -32.34
C ILE A 490 27.27 16.16 -32.45
N ASN A 491 27.26 16.92 -31.37
CA ASN A 491 27.70 18.32 -31.37
C ASN A 491 29.22 18.50 -31.17
N GLN A 492 29.95 17.51 -30.64
CA GLN A 492 31.42 17.53 -30.52
C GLN A 492 32.04 16.30 -31.21
N LEU A 493 32.94 15.58 -30.54
CA LEU A 493 33.63 14.40 -31.07
C LEU A 493 32.73 13.16 -30.98
N GLY A 494 32.54 12.44 -32.09
CA GLY A 494 31.77 11.20 -32.08
C GLY A 494 32.33 10.15 -33.02
N ASN A 495 32.09 8.88 -32.70
CA ASN A 495 32.39 7.76 -33.59
C ASN A 495 31.09 6.99 -33.87
N ILE A 496 30.77 6.82 -35.15
CA ILE A 496 29.62 6.04 -35.60
C ILE A 496 30.16 4.86 -36.41
N THR A 497 30.06 3.66 -35.84
CA THR A 497 30.40 2.42 -36.53
C THR A 497 29.11 1.77 -37.01
N THR A 498 28.91 1.76 -38.32
CA THR A 498 27.73 1.16 -38.96
C THR A 498 28.10 -0.23 -39.50
N MET A 499 27.23 -1.21 -39.26
CA MET A 499 27.30 -2.49 -39.98
C MET A 499 26.34 -2.43 -41.18
N PRO A 500 26.68 -3.05 -42.33
CA PRO A 500 26.03 -2.77 -43.60
C PRO A 500 24.64 -3.41 -43.68
N ALA A 501 23.60 -2.66 -43.31
CA ALA A 501 22.23 -2.96 -43.74
C ALA A 501 21.29 -1.74 -43.57
N ARG A 502 21.03 -1.03 -44.69
CA ARG A 502 19.92 -0.07 -44.97
C ARG A 502 20.27 1.43 -44.95
N PRO A 503 19.67 2.23 -45.86
CA PRO A 503 20.06 3.62 -46.11
C PRO A 503 19.63 4.55 -44.97
N TYR A 504 20.57 5.35 -44.47
CA TYR A 504 20.33 6.44 -43.54
C TYR A 504 19.65 7.63 -44.23
N GLN A 505 18.71 8.29 -43.54
CA GLN A 505 18.42 9.70 -43.77
C GLN A 505 19.33 10.54 -42.85
N ALA A 506 20.33 11.19 -43.48
CA ALA A 506 21.24 12.22 -42.97
C ALA A 506 21.90 12.03 -41.59
N ILE A 507 23.23 11.89 -41.58
CA ILE A 507 24.09 12.10 -40.40
C ILE A 507 24.54 13.57 -40.40
N SER A 508 24.29 14.30 -39.31
CA SER A 508 24.76 15.67 -39.14
C SER A 508 25.78 15.74 -38.00
N ALA A 509 27.03 16.05 -38.32
CA ALA A 509 28.11 16.27 -37.37
C ALA A 509 28.61 17.73 -37.51
N SER A 510 28.80 18.43 -36.38
CA SER A 510 29.39 19.78 -36.41
C SER A 510 30.91 19.70 -36.66
N SER A 511 31.53 20.85 -36.95
CA SER A 511 32.82 21.07 -37.62
C SER A 511 34.11 20.47 -37.00
N SER A 512 34.02 19.61 -35.98
CA SER A 512 35.17 18.88 -35.42
C SER A 512 34.99 17.37 -35.31
N ALA A 513 33.83 16.80 -35.67
CA ALA A 513 33.60 15.36 -35.60
C ALA A 513 34.15 14.63 -36.84
N THR A 514 35.06 13.69 -36.64
CA THR A 514 35.46 12.76 -37.70
C THR A 514 34.39 11.67 -37.85
N ALA A 515 33.41 11.87 -38.75
CA ALA A 515 32.50 10.81 -39.15
C ALA A 515 33.26 9.75 -39.98
N ARG A 516 34.01 8.85 -39.33
CA ARG A 516 34.60 7.67 -39.98
C ARG A 516 33.50 6.63 -40.20
N SER A 517 32.72 6.80 -41.26
CA SER A 517 31.96 5.70 -41.84
C SER A 517 32.96 4.69 -42.42
N SER A 518 33.44 3.73 -41.63
CA SER A 518 34.14 2.57 -42.18
C SER A 518 33.11 1.67 -42.85
N MET A 519 32.76 1.98 -44.09
CA MET A 519 32.13 1.00 -44.97
C MET A 519 33.19 -0.07 -45.24
N LEU A 520 33.15 -1.17 -44.50
CA LEU A 520 33.80 -2.39 -44.95
C LEU A 520 33.07 -2.81 -46.22
N ALA A 521 33.73 -2.61 -47.37
CA ALA A 521 33.32 -3.16 -48.65
C ALA A 521 33.22 -4.71 -48.53
N PRO A 522 32.30 -5.35 -49.29
CA PRO A 522 31.85 -6.73 -49.06
C PRO A 522 32.94 -7.79 -48.99
#